data_AF-A0A8J4FDU4-F1
#
_entry.id   AF-A0A8J4FDU4-F1
#
_cell.length_a   1.000
_cell.length_b   1.000
_cell.length_c   1.000
_cell.angle_alpha   90.00
_cell.angle_beta   90.00
_cell.angle_gamma   90.00
#
_symmetry.space_group_name_H-M   'P 1'
#
loop_
_entity.id
_entity.type
_entity.pdbx_description
1 polymer ?
#
loop_
_entity_poly.entity_id
_entity_poly.type
_entity_poly.pdbx_seq_one_letter_code
_entity_poly.pdbx_strand_id
1 'polypeptide(L)'
;SFGVSGQPAQQPGTAAGDQGTDHRAVEALIEETLRICGLCEEYNQFMLGKMRAAAAAAGGASHGGHESTGGAQAATGHLPAAREAAFRSGAFNLSLRELLSRYVALEEYYLDETASMAIRIDEVLLGALTSSMVDDVFFILRKVGLRALAAGQFQATAALLAELNNVLANQFRNALQAKLSVGPAKALAALPAQLAGAGVDVQGSPSLNDMMVAINNTDVAADYANRLRSEMETHINGLLASASDREKARSVLSDLAKTGTDFRSMAARGLEALAEGLLPRMRTLLDEVAAMSYSLTEADYSALEAEGGWAGRLVLALSGLASLLRPLLTTSNWEVLFGSLLDKLSARLEGLLGRKSFNQLGGLQLDREVRLLISGLGDLTGRTVRDRLARLSQMAVLLGLESVEELLDYWDG
;
A
#
# COMPACT_ATOMS: atom_id res chain seq x y z
N SER A 1 -27.67 -68.83 28.34
CA SER A 1 -27.57 -67.86 29.44
C SER A 1 -26.77 -66.66 28.99
N PHE A 2 -27.42 -65.48 29.03
CA PHE A 2 -26.89 -64.11 29.13
C PHE A 2 -25.63 -63.77 28.28
N GLY A 3 -25.62 -62.87 27.31
CA GLY A 3 -26.47 -61.72 27.02
C GLY A 3 -25.54 -60.55 26.67
N VAL A 4 -25.59 -59.99 25.46
CA VAL A 4 -25.01 -58.68 25.15
C VAL A 4 -25.95 -57.98 24.17
N SER A 5 -26.52 -56.90 24.67
CA SER A 5 -27.49 -56.00 24.06
C SER A 5 -26.85 -55.17 22.95
N GLY A 6 -27.62 -54.86 21.91
CA GLY A 6 -27.18 -54.07 20.78
C GLY A 6 -27.03 -52.57 21.05
N GLN A 7 -26.20 -51.94 20.24
CA GLN A 7 -26.22 -50.51 19.91
C GLN A 7 -25.62 -50.33 18.51
N PRO A 8 -26.32 -49.67 17.57
CA PRO A 8 -25.70 -49.09 16.38
C PRO A 8 -25.44 -47.59 16.59
N ALA A 9 -24.30 -47.15 16.03
CA ALA A 9 -23.98 -45.82 15.52
C ALA A 9 -24.40 -44.58 16.35
N GLN A 10 -23.46 -44.07 17.16
CA GLN A 10 -23.37 -42.64 17.46
C GLN A 10 -22.40 -42.00 16.47
N GLN A 11 -22.93 -41.18 15.55
CA GLN A 11 -22.16 -40.11 14.93
C GLN A 11 -21.79 -39.09 16.02
N PRO A 12 -20.53 -38.62 16.12
CA PRO A 12 -20.20 -37.54 17.01
C PRO A 12 -20.76 -36.22 16.44
N GLY A 13 -21.40 -35.49 17.35
CA GLY A 13 -22.10 -34.23 17.18
C GLY A 13 -21.50 -33.27 16.16
N THR A 14 -22.39 -32.73 15.34
CA THR A 14 -22.27 -31.39 14.76
C THR A 14 -21.73 -30.44 15.83
N ALA A 15 -20.53 -29.92 15.59
CA ALA A 15 -19.96 -28.83 16.36
C ALA A 15 -21.01 -27.72 16.49
N ALA A 16 -21.26 -27.31 17.73
CA ALA A 16 -22.05 -26.14 18.04
C ALA A 16 -21.47 -24.96 17.24
N GLY A 17 -22.21 -24.51 16.24
CA GLY A 17 -21.88 -23.32 15.49
C GLY A 17 -21.82 -22.15 16.46
N ASP A 18 -20.68 -21.49 16.48
CA ASP A 18 -20.49 -20.19 17.09
C ASP A 18 -21.66 -19.29 16.66
N GLN A 19 -22.56 -18.94 17.58
CA GLN A 19 -23.63 -17.97 17.33
C GLN A 19 -22.97 -16.59 17.31
N GLY A 20 -22.15 -16.34 16.29
CA GLY A 20 -21.56 -15.04 16.03
C GLY A 20 -22.68 -14.03 15.85
N THR A 21 -22.53 -12.87 16.50
CA THR A 21 -23.42 -11.72 16.35
C THR A 21 -23.72 -11.50 14.86
N ASP A 22 -25.01 -11.39 14.49
CA ASP A 22 -25.36 -11.13 13.09
C ASP A 22 -24.93 -9.70 12.71
N HIS A 23 -23.83 -9.58 11.97
CA HIS A 23 -23.29 -8.30 11.52
C HIS A 23 -24.30 -7.49 10.72
N ARG A 24 -25.26 -8.15 10.03
CA ARG A 24 -26.34 -7.47 9.30
C ARG A 24 -27.35 -6.83 10.25
N ALA A 25 -27.64 -7.48 11.37
CA ALA A 25 -28.51 -6.92 12.40
C ALA A 25 -27.84 -5.71 13.07
N VAL A 26 -26.54 -5.78 13.36
CA VAL A 26 -25.77 -4.63 13.89
C VAL A 26 -25.77 -3.48 12.89
N GLU A 27 -25.53 -3.78 11.60
CA GLU A 27 -25.56 -2.78 10.55
C GLU A 27 -26.91 -2.06 10.45
N ALA A 28 -28.02 -2.80 10.50
CA ALA A 28 -29.36 -2.22 10.49
C ALA A 28 -29.60 -1.27 11.68
N LEU A 29 -29.11 -1.64 12.87
CA LEU A 29 -29.18 -0.77 14.05
C LEU A 29 -28.33 0.50 13.90
N ILE A 30 -27.15 0.40 13.28
CA ILE A 30 -26.30 1.55 12.99
C ILE A 30 -27.03 2.51 12.05
N GLU A 31 -27.63 2.01 10.97
CA GLU A 31 -28.38 2.84 10.01
C GLU A 31 -29.57 3.53 10.65
N GLU A 32 -30.34 2.80 11.46
CA GLU A 32 -31.49 3.37 12.18
C GLU A 32 -31.04 4.45 13.17
N THR A 33 -30.00 4.18 13.96
CA THR A 33 -29.46 5.14 14.94
C THR A 33 -28.91 6.38 14.25
N LEU A 34 -28.16 6.22 13.15
CA LEU A 34 -27.64 7.33 12.35
C LEU A 34 -28.78 8.20 11.80
N ARG A 35 -29.86 7.57 11.31
CA ARG A 35 -31.04 8.28 10.82
C ARG A 35 -31.73 9.08 11.92
N ILE A 36 -31.88 8.51 13.13
CA ILE A 36 -32.43 9.22 14.29
C ILE A 36 -31.54 10.43 14.63
N CYS A 37 -30.21 10.25 14.69
CA CYS A 37 -29.28 11.34 14.93
C CYS A 37 -29.38 12.46 13.88
N GLY A 38 -29.50 12.11 12.60
CA GLY A 38 -29.68 13.06 11.51
C GLY A 38 -30.97 13.89 11.65
N LEU A 39 -32.10 13.24 11.92
CA LEU A 39 -33.39 13.92 12.16
C LEU A 39 -33.33 14.85 13.37
N CYS A 40 -32.64 14.45 14.43
CA CYS A 40 -32.44 15.29 15.60
C CYS A 40 -31.61 16.54 15.29
N GLU A 41 -30.61 16.45 14.40
CA GLU A 41 -29.83 17.60 13.96
C GLU A 41 -30.64 18.53 13.05
N GLU A 42 -31.45 17.99 12.14
CA GLU A 42 -32.39 18.79 11.34
C GLU A 42 -33.37 19.56 12.23
N TYR A 43 -33.91 18.92 13.27
CA TYR A 43 -34.75 19.57 14.27
C TYR A 43 -34.01 20.70 15.01
N ASN A 44 -32.77 20.46 15.44
CA ASN A 44 -31.92 21.49 16.06
C ASN A 44 -31.73 22.70 15.13
N GLN A 45 -31.40 22.47 13.85
CA GLN A 45 -31.23 23.52 12.86
C GLN A 45 -32.51 24.32 12.64
N PHE A 46 -33.66 23.63 12.53
CA PHE A 46 -34.96 24.26 12.41
C PHE A 46 -35.29 25.15 13.62
N MET A 47 -35.09 24.65 14.84
CA MET A 47 -35.35 25.39 16.07
C MET A 47 -34.45 26.62 16.21
N LEU A 48 -33.16 26.49 15.94
CA LEU A 48 -32.23 27.62 15.92
C LEU A 48 -32.61 28.65 14.85
N GLY A 49 -33.07 28.21 13.68
CA GLY A 49 -33.62 29.07 12.64
C GLY A 49 -34.84 29.87 13.12
N LYS A 50 -35.79 29.23 13.79
CA LYS A 50 -36.96 29.90 14.39
C LYS A 50 -36.57 30.87 15.50
N MET A 51 -35.62 30.52 16.35
CA MET A 51 -35.12 31.40 17.41
C MET A 51 -34.45 32.66 16.83
N ARG A 52 -33.65 32.52 15.76
CA ARG A 52 -33.05 33.66 15.03
C ARG A 52 -34.12 34.56 14.41
N ALA A 53 -35.13 33.98 13.76
CA ALA A 53 -36.24 34.74 13.17
C ALA A 53 -37.04 35.51 14.24
N ALA A 54 -37.32 34.88 15.39
CA ALA A 54 -38.00 35.54 16.50
C ALA A 54 -37.16 36.68 17.12
N ALA A 55 -35.84 36.47 17.26
CA ALA A 55 -34.92 37.51 17.74
C ALA A 55 -34.85 38.70 16.76
N ALA A 56 -34.87 38.45 15.45
CA ALA A 56 -34.93 39.48 14.42
C ALA A 56 -36.22 40.32 14.52
N ALA A 57 -37.37 39.65 14.68
CA ALA A 57 -38.66 40.31 14.81
C ALA A 57 -38.76 41.17 16.10
N ALA A 58 -38.20 40.69 17.21
CA ALA A 58 -38.15 41.43 18.47
C ALA A 58 -37.19 42.64 18.41
N GLY A 59 -36.07 42.54 17.67
CA GLY A 59 -35.14 43.64 17.45
C GLY A 59 -35.68 44.72 16.49
N GLY A 60 -36.47 44.35 15.49
CA GLY A 60 -37.13 45.28 14.58
C GLY A 60 -38.28 46.09 15.22
N ALA A 61 -38.89 45.56 16.29
CA ALA A 61 -39.96 46.24 17.01
C ALA A 61 -39.48 47.38 17.94
N SER A 62 -38.17 47.48 18.23
CA SER A 62 -37.62 48.53 19.11
C SER A 62 -37.12 49.79 18.38
N HIS A 63 -37.26 49.86 17.05
CA HIS A 63 -36.95 51.04 16.23
C HIS A 63 -38.19 51.61 15.52
N GLY A 64 -39.34 51.59 16.21
CA GLY A 64 -40.52 52.37 15.82
C GLY A 64 -40.36 53.83 16.23
N GLY A 65 -39.51 54.59 15.54
CA GLY A 65 -39.35 56.02 15.82
C GLY A 65 -38.17 56.73 15.14
N HIS A 66 -37.95 56.56 13.84
CA HIS A 66 -37.55 57.64 12.92
C HIS A 66 -37.36 57.08 11.51
N GLU A 67 -38.13 57.60 10.55
CA GLU A 67 -37.91 57.37 9.13
C GLU A 67 -36.57 57.99 8.70
N SER A 68 -35.66 57.17 8.17
CA SER A 68 -34.71 57.64 7.17
C SER A 68 -34.53 56.58 6.09
N THR A 69 -34.81 57.00 4.86
CA THR A 69 -34.73 56.24 3.62
C THR A 69 -33.27 55.99 3.24
N GLY A 70 -32.83 54.73 3.26
CA GLY A 70 -31.53 54.35 2.71
C GLY A 70 -31.19 52.87 2.88
N GLY A 71 -31.29 52.10 1.80
CA GLY A 71 -30.61 50.80 1.61
C GLY A 71 -31.10 49.63 2.47
N ALA A 72 -31.98 48.79 1.91
CA ALA A 72 -32.34 47.50 2.49
C ALA A 72 -31.15 46.53 2.50
N GLN A 73 -30.34 46.57 3.57
CA GLN A 73 -29.60 45.40 4.02
C GLN A 73 -30.45 44.72 5.09
N ALA A 74 -31.03 43.56 4.74
CA ALA A 74 -31.77 42.72 5.67
C ALA A 74 -30.91 42.50 6.92
N ALA A 75 -31.35 43.04 8.06
CA ALA A 75 -30.72 42.78 9.35
C ALA A 75 -30.80 41.27 9.62
N THR A 76 -29.71 40.55 9.38
CA THR A 76 -29.58 39.15 9.75
C THR A 76 -29.65 39.08 11.26
N GLY A 77 -30.82 38.76 11.82
CA GLY A 77 -31.02 38.63 13.25
C GLY A 77 -30.06 37.60 13.84
N HIS A 78 -29.00 38.07 14.48
CA HIS A 78 -28.04 37.23 15.15
C HIS A 78 -28.65 36.77 16.49
N LEU A 79 -28.78 35.46 16.69
CA LEU A 79 -29.16 34.92 18.00
C LEU A 79 -27.97 35.13 18.96
N PRO A 80 -28.17 35.70 20.17
CA PRO A 80 -27.09 35.85 21.13
C PRO A 80 -26.43 34.50 21.44
N ALA A 81 -25.10 34.44 21.42
CA ALA A 81 -24.34 33.20 21.60
C ALA A 81 -24.71 32.45 22.89
N ALA A 82 -25.00 33.17 23.98
CA ALA A 82 -25.46 32.57 25.24
C ALA A 82 -26.80 31.82 25.12
N ARG A 83 -27.73 32.31 24.28
CA ARG A 83 -29.02 31.65 24.04
C ARG A 83 -28.88 30.43 23.13
N GLU A 84 -28.02 30.51 22.13
CA GLU A 84 -27.68 29.33 21.31
C GLU A 84 -27.01 28.24 22.17
N ALA A 85 -26.06 28.63 23.03
CA ALA A 85 -25.39 27.73 23.95
C ALA A 85 -26.37 27.06 24.92
N ALA A 86 -27.28 27.84 25.53
CA ALA A 86 -28.30 27.30 26.45
C ALA A 86 -29.25 26.30 25.77
N PHE A 87 -29.61 26.52 24.50
CA PHE A 87 -30.41 25.57 23.73
C PHE A 87 -29.63 24.28 23.44
N ARG A 88 -28.38 24.41 23.00
CA ARG A 88 -27.49 23.27 22.72
C ARG A 88 -27.08 22.50 23.98
N SER A 89 -27.20 23.09 25.18
CA SER A 89 -26.99 22.41 26.47
C SER A 89 -28.27 21.86 27.09
N GLY A 90 -29.42 21.95 26.41
CA GLY A 90 -30.70 21.43 26.92
C GLY A 90 -30.75 19.90 26.96
N ALA A 91 -31.70 19.35 27.72
CA ALA A 91 -31.85 17.91 27.94
C ALA A 91 -31.94 17.08 26.64
N PHE A 92 -32.62 17.59 25.61
CA PHE A 92 -32.69 16.96 24.30
C PHE A 92 -31.30 16.75 23.66
N ASN A 93 -30.45 17.78 23.70
CA ASN A 93 -29.12 17.72 23.14
C ASN A 93 -28.17 16.84 23.98
N LEU A 94 -28.41 16.72 25.28
CA LEU A 94 -27.72 15.70 26.11
C LEU A 94 -28.10 14.29 25.64
N SER A 95 -29.38 13.98 25.50
CA SER A 95 -29.84 12.68 25.03
C SER A 95 -29.35 12.35 23.62
N LEU A 96 -29.29 13.34 22.72
CA LEU A 96 -28.70 13.19 21.39
C LEU A 96 -27.22 12.78 21.49
N ARG A 97 -26.42 13.46 22.32
CA ARG A 97 -25.00 13.12 22.52
C ARG A 97 -24.81 11.71 23.10
N GLU A 98 -25.67 11.28 24.02
CA GLU A 98 -25.66 9.91 24.54
C GLU A 98 -25.97 8.89 23.44
N LEU A 99 -26.94 9.17 22.57
CA LEU A 99 -27.27 8.32 21.44
C LEU A 99 -26.11 8.22 20.45
N LEU A 100 -25.43 9.33 20.17
CA LEU A 100 -24.24 9.36 19.31
C LEU A 100 -23.08 8.57 19.90
N SER A 101 -22.89 8.61 21.22
CA SER A 101 -21.89 7.78 21.87
C SER A 101 -22.18 6.29 21.68
N ARG A 102 -23.45 5.88 21.68
CA ARG A 102 -23.85 4.49 21.39
C ARG A 102 -23.66 4.14 19.92
N TYR A 103 -24.00 5.07 19.03
CA TYR A 103 -23.73 4.92 17.59
C TYR A 103 -22.25 4.69 17.31
N VAL A 104 -21.36 5.50 17.89
CA VAL A 104 -19.90 5.35 17.74
C VAL A 104 -19.46 3.98 18.25
N ALA A 105 -19.92 3.55 19.42
CA ALA A 105 -19.56 2.22 19.95
C ALA A 105 -20.05 1.05 19.07
N LEU A 106 -21.24 1.17 18.45
CA LEU A 106 -21.73 0.18 17.50
C LEU A 106 -20.91 0.15 16.21
N GLU A 107 -20.52 1.32 15.70
CA GLU A 107 -19.65 1.44 14.53
C GLU A 107 -18.26 0.87 14.77
N GLU A 108 -17.65 1.16 15.92
CA GLU A 108 -16.35 0.60 16.34
C GLU A 108 -16.41 -0.94 16.39
N TYR A 109 -17.44 -1.49 17.04
CA TYR A 109 -17.66 -2.94 17.09
C TYR A 109 -17.86 -3.56 15.71
N TYR A 110 -18.75 -2.96 14.90
CA TYR A 110 -19.02 -3.44 13.53
C TYR A 110 -17.75 -3.43 12.71
N LEU A 111 -16.96 -2.36 12.78
CA LEU A 111 -15.75 -2.20 12.01
C LEU A 111 -14.70 -3.25 12.39
N ASP A 112 -14.44 -3.45 13.68
CA ASP A 112 -13.44 -4.42 14.15
C ASP A 112 -13.80 -5.86 13.78
N GLU A 113 -15.05 -6.27 14.02
CA GLU A 113 -15.51 -7.63 13.72
C GLU A 113 -15.59 -7.92 12.22
N THR A 114 -16.08 -6.97 11.42
CA THR A 114 -16.17 -7.17 9.97
C THR A 114 -14.81 -7.12 9.29
N ALA A 115 -13.89 -6.27 9.73
CA ALA A 115 -12.51 -6.27 9.24
C ALA A 115 -11.77 -7.56 9.64
N SER A 116 -11.95 -8.03 10.88
CA SER A 116 -11.43 -9.32 11.35
C SER A 116 -11.96 -10.49 10.51
N MET A 117 -13.26 -10.51 10.24
CA MET A 117 -13.89 -11.50 9.37
C MET A 117 -13.30 -11.46 7.96
N ALA A 118 -13.16 -10.27 7.36
CA ALA A 118 -12.59 -10.11 6.02
C ALA A 118 -11.14 -10.63 5.93
N ILE A 119 -10.33 -10.39 6.96
CA ILE A 119 -8.97 -10.94 7.07
C ILE A 119 -8.98 -12.47 7.19
N ARG A 120 -9.95 -13.03 7.92
CA ARG A 120 -10.05 -14.47 8.17
C ARG A 120 -10.50 -15.27 6.94
N ILE A 121 -11.41 -14.73 6.15
CA ILE A 121 -11.94 -15.40 4.94
C ILE A 121 -11.09 -15.14 3.68
N ASP A 122 -9.96 -14.45 3.84
CA ASP A 122 -9.07 -14.03 2.76
C ASP A 122 -8.84 -15.11 1.71
N GLU A 123 -9.10 -14.76 0.45
CA GLU A 123 -9.00 -15.67 -0.69
C GLU A 123 -8.12 -15.06 -1.79
N VAL A 124 -7.28 -15.90 -2.40
CA VAL A 124 -6.49 -15.54 -3.59
C VAL A 124 -7.13 -16.20 -4.81
N LEU A 125 -7.73 -15.39 -5.68
CA LEU A 125 -8.31 -15.87 -6.93
C LEU A 125 -7.22 -16.30 -7.92
N LEU A 126 -7.52 -17.29 -8.75
CA LEU A 126 -6.57 -17.79 -9.75
C LEU A 126 -6.17 -16.67 -10.72
N GLY A 127 -4.86 -16.40 -10.80
CA GLY A 127 -4.30 -15.35 -11.66
C GLY A 127 -4.39 -13.93 -11.10
N ALA A 128 -4.96 -13.74 -9.90
CA ALA A 128 -4.93 -12.46 -9.21
C ALA A 128 -3.56 -12.19 -8.58
N LEU A 129 -3.13 -10.92 -8.60
CA LEU A 129 -1.88 -10.47 -7.99
C LEU A 129 -2.05 -10.13 -6.50
N THR A 130 -3.29 -9.87 -6.08
CA THR A 130 -3.69 -9.53 -4.71
C THR A 130 -4.76 -10.50 -4.24
N SER A 131 -5.01 -10.52 -2.94
CA SER A 131 -6.09 -11.28 -2.33
C SER A 131 -7.31 -10.42 -2.06
N SER A 132 -8.48 -11.05 -1.87
CA SER A 132 -9.75 -10.35 -1.62
C SER A 132 -9.72 -9.48 -0.37
N MET A 133 -8.93 -9.85 0.63
CA MET A 133 -8.81 -9.14 1.91
C MET A 133 -8.49 -7.65 1.74
N VAL A 134 -7.70 -7.25 0.74
CA VAL A 134 -7.38 -5.83 0.52
C VAL A 134 -8.65 -5.07 0.12
N ASP A 135 -9.38 -5.56 -0.87
CA ASP A 135 -10.60 -4.93 -1.34
C ASP A 135 -11.69 -4.94 -0.26
N ASP A 136 -11.88 -6.06 0.42
CA ASP A 136 -12.90 -6.24 1.44
C ASP A 136 -12.69 -5.32 2.66
N VAL A 137 -11.47 -5.26 3.20
CA VAL A 137 -11.15 -4.39 4.33
C VAL A 137 -11.31 -2.92 3.95
N PHE A 138 -10.81 -2.49 2.80
CA PHE A 138 -10.95 -1.09 2.37
C PHE A 138 -12.38 -0.72 1.99
N PHE A 139 -13.19 -1.66 1.50
CA PHE A 139 -14.62 -1.46 1.30
C PHE A 139 -15.34 -1.18 2.62
N ILE A 140 -15.06 -1.98 3.67
CA ILE A 140 -15.63 -1.79 5.00
C ILE A 140 -15.21 -0.43 5.58
N LEU A 141 -13.90 -0.11 5.55
CA LEU A 141 -13.37 1.15 6.06
C LEU A 141 -14.00 2.36 5.36
N ARG A 142 -14.15 2.28 4.03
CA ARG A 142 -14.81 3.32 3.24
C ARG A 142 -16.26 3.52 3.66
N LYS A 143 -17.01 2.43 3.85
CA LYS A 143 -18.40 2.47 4.29
C LYS A 143 -18.55 3.15 5.64
N VAL A 144 -17.76 2.74 6.64
CA VAL A 144 -17.77 3.33 7.99
C VAL A 144 -17.34 4.80 7.94
N GLY A 145 -16.29 5.13 7.18
CA GLY A 145 -15.82 6.51 7.00
C GLY A 145 -16.87 7.45 6.41
N LEU A 146 -17.61 7.00 5.39
CA LEU A 146 -18.70 7.78 4.80
C LEU A 146 -19.86 7.98 5.79
N ARG A 147 -20.23 6.94 6.57
CA ARG A 147 -21.26 7.07 7.63
C ARG A 147 -20.80 8.02 8.74
N ALA A 148 -19.54 7.95 9.15
CA ALA A 148 -18.94 8.84 10.14
C ALA A 148 -19.00 10.32 9.73
N LEU A 149 -18.80 10.61 8.44
CA LEU A 149 -18.96 11.96 7.90
C LEU A 149 -20.44 12.36 7.76
N ALA A 150 -21.31 11.44 7.35
CA ALA A 150 -22.75 11.67 7.23
C ALA A 150 -23.43 11.98 8.58
N ALA A 151 -22.85 11.53 9.70
CA ALA A 151 -23.30 11.88 11.04
C ALA A 151 -23.27 13.41 11.32
N GLY A 152 -22.50 14.18 10.54
CA GLY A 152 -22.48 15.65 10.61
C GLY A 152 -21.92 16.23 11.91
N GLN A 153 -21.40 15.38 12.80
CA GLN A 153 -20.87 15.77 14.10
C GLN A 153 -19.40 15.44 14.24
N PHE A 154 -18.60 16.49 14.46
CA PHE A 154 -17.14 16.39 14.52
C PHE A 154 -16.63 15.33 15.52
N GLN A 155 -17.25 15.20 16.69
CA GLN A 155 -16.79 14.24 17.70
C GLN A 155 -16.92 12.78 17.22
N ALA A 156 -18.06 12.43 16.63
CA ALA A 156 -18.29 11.10 16.07
C ALA A 156 -17.39 10.86 14.85
N THR A 157 -17.26 11.86 13.96
CA THR A 157 -16.35 11.81 12.83
C THR A 157 -14.90 11.57 13.27
N ALA A 158 -14.40 12.36 14.23
CA ALA A 158 -13.02 12.25 14.69
C ALA A 158 -12.74 10.89 15.33
N ALA A 159 -13.64 10.39 16.18
CA ALA A 159 -13.52 9.07 16.81
C ALA A 159 -13.46 7.95 15.75
N LEU A 160 -14.43 7.92 14.83
CA LEU A 160 -14.50 6.85 13.83
C LEU A 160 -13.37 6.92 12.80
N LEU A 161 -12.93 8.11 12.38
CA LEU A 161 -11.76 8.24 11.49
C LEU A 161 -10.47 7.79 12.18
N ALA A 162 -10.33 8.04 13.48
CA ALA A 162 -9.22 7.49 14.26
C ALA A 162 -9.30 5.96 14.34
N GLU A 163 -10.51 5.39 14.48
CA GLU A 163 -10.71 3.94 14.49
C GLU A 163 -10.39 3.29 13.14
N LEU A 164 -10.75 3.93 12.01
CA LEU A 164 -10.30 3.46 10.68
C LEU A 164 -8.78 3.29 10.64
N ASN A 165 -8.05 4.28 11.17
CA ASN A 165 -6.60 4.23 11.22
C ASN A 165 -6.10 3.16 12.21
N ASN A 166 -6.76 2.98 13.35
CA ASN A 166 -6.43 1.95 14.33
C ASN A 166 -6.50 0.55 13.72
N VAL A 167 -7.59 0.23 13.02
CA VAL A 167 -7.77 -1.06 12.32
C VAL A 167 -6.68 -1.26 11.26
N LEU A 168 -6.38 -0.24 10.46
CA LEU A 168 -5.29 -0.32 9.47
C LEU A 168 -3.92 -0.51 10.12
N ALA A 169 -3.57 0.34 11.08
CA ALA A 169 -2.24 0.40 11.69
C ALA A 169 -1.94 -0.80 12.59
N ASN A 170 -2.97 -1.46 13.13
CA ASN A 170 -2.83 -2.59 14.04
C ASN A 170 -3.32 -3.89 13.42
N GLN A 171 -4.64 -4.11 13.35
CA GLN A 171 -5.23 -5.39 12.97
C GLN A 171 -4.78 -5.83 11.56
N PHE A 172 -4.99 -4.96 10.57
CA PHE A 172 -4.66 -5.25 9.18
C PHE A 172 -3.14 -5.30 8.95
N ARG A 173 -2.38 -4.37 9.53
CA ARG A 173 -0.91 -4.40 9.50
C ARG A 173 -0.37 -5.72 10.04
N ASN A 174 -0.88 -6.19 11.18
CA ASN A 174 -0.43 -7.43 11.81
C ASN A 174 -0.73 -8.64 10.92
N ALA A 175 -1.88 -8.67 10.25
CA ALA A 175 -2.22 -9.71 9.28
C ALA A 175 -1.26 -9.72 8.08
N LEU A 176 -0.97 -8.55 7.50
CA LEU A 176 0.02 -8.41 6.43
C LEU A 176 1.42 -8.86 6.88
N GLN A 177 1.84 -8.41 8.07
CA GLN A 177 3.15 -8.77 8.62
C GLN A 177 3.26 -10.27 8.91
N ALA A 178 2.19 -10.91 9.40
CA ALA A 178 2.16 -12.35 9.62
C ALA A 178 2.38 -13.10 8.29
N LYS A 179 1.69 -12.70 7.22
CA LYS A 179 1.86 -13.29 5.87
C LYS A 179 3.29 -13.07 5.33
N LEU A 180 3.87 -11.89 5.53
CA LEU A 180 5.25 -11.60 5.13
C LEU A 180 6.30 -12.37 5.97
N SER A 181 5.98 -12.71 7.23
CA SER A 181 6.93 -13.40 8.14
C SER A 181 7.18 -14.87 7.78
N VAL A 182 6.31 -15.49 6.97
CA VAL A 182 6.58 -16.79 6.32
C VAL A 182 7.90 -16.74 5.55
N GLY A 183 8.26 -15.55 5.08
CA GLY A 183 9.63 -15.12 4.83
C GLY A 183 10.15 -15.42 3.43
N PRO A 184 11.12 -14.63 2.95
CA PRO A 184 11.70 -14.81 1.62
C PRO A 184 12.38 -16.17 1.47
N ALA A 185 12.89 -16.78 2.54
CA ALA A 185 13.60 -18.06 2.47
C ALA A 185 12.76 -19.21 1.87
N LYS A 186 11.49 -19.34 2.26
CA LYS A 186 10.59 -20.39 1.72
C LYS A 186 10.24 -20.12 0.26
N ALA A 187 9.92 -18.88 -0.08
CA ALA A 187 9.66 -18.47 -1.46
C ALA A 187 10.88 -18.70 -2.37
N LEU A 188 12.07 -18.37 -1.89
CA LEU A 188 13.33 -18.58 -2.61
C LEU A 188 13.67 -20.06 -2.75
N ALA A 189 13.34 -20.90 -1.77
CA ALA A 189 13.57 -22.35 -1.86
C ALA A 189 12.71 -23.01 -2.95
N ALA A 190 11.56 -22.42 -3.27
CA ALA A 190 10.71 -22.87 -4.37
C ALA A 190 11.23 -22.52 -5.77
N LEU A 191 12.20 -21.60 -5.87
CA LEU A 191 12.80 -21.27 -7.16
C LEU A 191 13.74 -22.38 -7.64
N PRO A 192 13.76 -22.66 -8.96
CA PRO A 192 14.63 -23.67 -9.54
C PRO A 192 16.09 -23.35 -9.25
N ALA A 193 16.91 -24.40 -9.10
CA ALA A 193 18.35 -24.28 -8.88
C ALA A 193 19.02 -23.42 -9.96
N GLN A 194 18.60 -23.61 -11.22
CA GLN A 194 19.09 -22.91 -12.39
C GLN A 194 17.99 -21.99 -12.93
N LEU A 195 18.30 -20.69 -13.04
CA LEU A 195 17.34 -19.70 -13.52
C LEU A 195 17.28 -19.65 -15.06
N ALA A 196 18.37 -19.99 -15.73
CA ALA A 196 18.44 -20.05 -17.19
C ALA A 196 17.57 -21.20 -17.72
N GLY A 197 16.68 -20.91 -18.67
CA GLY A 197 15.82 -21.92 -19.29
C GLY A 197 14.71 -22.48 -18.37
N ALA A 198 14.40 -21.81 -17.26
CA ALA A 198 13.29 -22.14 -16.36
C ALA A 198 11.93 -21.81 -17.00
N GLY A 199 11.66 -22.39 -18.16
CA GLY A 199 10.37 -22.34 -18.82
C GLY A 199 9.43 -23.39 -18.21
N VAL A 200 8.23 -22.92 -17.86
CA VAL A 200 6.96 -23.67 -17.78
C VAL A 200 6.58 -24.30 -16.43
N ASP A 201 7.44 -24.97 -15.66
CA ASP A 201 6.95 -25.80 -14.53
C ASP A 201 6.88 -25.11 -13.14
N VAL A 202 7.39 -23.88 -12.98
CA VAL A 202 7.46 -23.20 -11.67
C VAL A 202 6.19 -22.40 -11.34
N GLN A 203 5.25 -22.27 -12.28
CA GLN A 203 3.99 -21.54 -12.07
C GLN A 203 3.08 -22.14 -10.98
N GLY A 204 3.46 -23.27 -10.37
CA GLY A 204 2.67 -23.99 -9.37
C GLY A 204 3.19 -23.94 -7.93
N SER A 205 4.26 -23.19 -7.58
CA SER A 205 4.69 -23.17 -6.17
C SER A 205 3.79 -22.28 -5.31
N PRO A 206 3.01 -22.86 -4.37
CA PRO A 206 2.11 -22.08 -3.52
C PRO A 206 2.91 -21.10 -2.64
N SER A 207 4.06 -21.52 -2.09
CA SER A 207 4.86 -20.67 -1.21
C SER A 207 5.49 -19.47 -1.89
N LEU A 208 5.77 -19.56 -3.20
CA LEU A 208 6.24 -18.40 -3.96
C LEU A 208 5.10 -17.43 -4.21
N ASN A 209 3.94 -17.95 -4.65
CA ASN A 209 2.76 -17.14 -4.90
C ASN A 209 2.28 -16.42 -3.63
N ASP A 210 2.16 -17.13 -2.51
CA ASP A 210 1.74 -16.57 -1.21
C ASP A 210 2.60 -15.37 -0.79
N MET A 211 3.92 -15.45 -0.98
CA MET A 211 4.85 -14.35 -0.64
C MET A 211 4.68 -13.17 -1.60
N MET A 212 4.53 -13.41 -2.91
CA MET A 212 4.35 -12.32 -3.88
C MET A 212 3.01 -11.60 -3.65
N VAL A 213 1.94 -12.35 -3.39
CA VAL A 213 0.62 -11.81 -3.03
C VAL A 213 0.71 -11.01 -1.73
N ALA A 214 1.41 -11.49 -0.70
CA ALA A 214 1.58 -10.74 0.54
C ALA A 214 2.28 -9.38 0.32
N ILE A 215 3.31 -9.33 -0.53
CA ILE A 215 4.00 -8.09 -0.89
C ILE A 215 3.09 -7.17 -1.71
N ASN A 216 2.38 -7.72 -2.72
CA ASN A 216 1.44 -6.96 -3.53
C ASN A 216 0.33 -6.36 -2.68
N ASN A 217 -0.29 -7.15 -1.80
CA ASN A 217 -1.30 -6.68 -0.86
C ASN A 217 -0.80 -5.53 -0.01
N THR A 218 0.44 -5.62 0.47
CA THR A 218 1.04 -4.59 1.31
C THR A 218 1.30 -3.29 0.54
N ASP A 219 1.80 -3.35 -0.70
CA ASP A 219 2.02 -2.14 -1.52
C ASP A 219 0.69 -1.53 -2.00
N VAL A 220 -0.26 -2.36 -2.45
CA VAL A 220 -1.58 -1.91 -2.90
C VAL A 220 -2.38 -1.29 -1.74
N ALA A 221 -2.27 -1.85 -0.53
CA ALA A 221 -2.84 -1.24 0.67
C ALA A 221 -2.31 0.18 0.95
N ALA A 222 -1.05 0.47 0.61
CA ALA A 222 -0.51 1.82 0.73
C ALA A 222 -1.22 2.81 -0.20
N ASP A 223 -1.52 2.40 -1.44
CA ASP A 223 -2.30 3.21 -2.38
C ASP A 223 -3.73 3.37 -1.91
N TYR A 224 -4.35 2.31 -1.40
CA TYR A 224 -5.74 2.33 -0.95
C TYR A 224 -5.92 3.20 0.30
N ALA A 225 -4.97 3.20 1.23
CA ALA A 225 -4.95 4.11 2.38
C ALA A 225 -4.93 5.59 1.94
N ASN A 226 -4.12 5.91 0.93
CA ASN A 226 -4.05 7.27 0.38
C ASN A 226 -5.33 7.65 -0.39
N ARG A 227 -5.91 6.73 -1.15
CA ARG A 227 -7.19 6.93 -1.85
C ARG A 227 -8.34 7.16 -0.87
N LEU A 228 -8.46 6.31 0.16
CA LEU A 228 -9.45 6.45 1.22
C LEU A 228 -9.33 7.81 1.91
N ARG A 229 -8.12 8.20 2.30
CA ARG A 229 -7.87 9.54 2.86
C ARG A 229 -8.36 10.65 1.94
N SER A 230 -7.97 10.63 0.67
CA SER A 230 -8.33 11.67 -0.30
C SER A 230 -9.84 11.75 -0.55
N GLU A 231 -10.52 10.60 -0.58
CA GLU A 231 -11.97 10.52 -0.69
C GLU A 231 -12.64 11.18 0.53
N MET A 232 -12.25 10.79 1.75
CA MET A 232 -12.80 11.38 2.98
C MET A 232 -12.54 12.90 3.05
N GLU A 233 -11.33 13.36 2.69
CA GLU A 233 -10.97 14.79 2.64
C GLU A 233 -11.83 15.61 1.66
N THR A 234 -12.32 14.99 0.60
CA THR A 234 -13.22 15.61 -0.38
C THR A 234 -14.60 15.82 0.23
N HIS A 235 -15.11 14.82 0.96
CA HIS A 235 -16.43 14.87 1.59
C HIS A 235 -16.50 15.79 2.82
N ILE A 236 -15.38 16.01 3.53
CA ILE A 236 -15.31 16.91 4.70
C ILE A 236 -15.89 18.30 4.40
N ASN A 237 -15.67 18.85 3.21
CA ASN A 237 -16.11 20.20 2.86
C ASN A 237 -17.64 20.32 2.73
N GLY A 238 -18.32 19.25 2.33
CA GLY A 238 -19.77 19.25 2.13
C GLY A 238 -20.57 18.85 3.37
N LEU A 239 -19.94 18.16 4.32
CA LEU A 239 -20.64 17.52 5.44
C LEU A 239 -20.36 18.16 6.81
N LEU A 240 -19.21 18.83 7.00
CA LEU A 240 -18.90 19.55 8.23
C LEU A 240 -19.08 21.07 8.06
N ALA A 241 -19.95 21.66 8.89
CA ALA A 241 -20.30 23.08 8.80
C ALA A 241 -19.17 24.04 9.23
N SER A 242 -18.41 23.68 10.27
CA SER A 242 -17.37 24.53 10.88
C SER A 242 -16.03 24.39 10.15
N ALA A 243 -15.38 25.51 9.81
CA ALA A 243 -14.02 25.50 9.25
C ALA A 243 -13.00 24.86 10.20
N SER A 244 -13.10 25.14 11.50
CA SER A 244 -12.22 24.56 12.51
C SER A 244 -12.39 23.05 12.61
N ASP A 245 -13.62 22.54 12.50
CA ASP A 245 -13.88 21.10 12.57
C ASP A 245 -13.39 20.39 11.30
N ARG A 246 -13.49 21.05 10.14
CA ARG A 246 -12.91 20.56 8.89
C ARG A 246 -11.38 20.43 8.98
N GLU A 247 -10.69 21.41 9.56
CA GLU A 247 -9.24 21.34 9.76
C GLU A 247 -8.83 20.23 10.72
N LYS A 248 -9.53 20.08 11.85
CA LYS A 248 -9.26 19.01 12.80
C LYS A 248 -9.52 17.62 12.21
N ALA A 249 -10.59 17.45 11.44
CA ALA A 249 -10.88 16.18 10.77
C ALA A 249 -9.79 15.84 9.73
N ARG A 250 -9.29 16.82 8.99
CA ARG A 250 -8.12 16.65 8.10
C ARG A 250 -6.85 16.25 8.86
N SER A 251 -6.65 16.81 10.06
CA SER A 251 -5.54 16.42 10.93
C SER A 251 -5.62 14.95 11.34
N VAL A 252 -6.80 14.44 11.71
CA VAL A 252 -6.99 13.01 12.04
C VAL A 252 -6.72 12.13 10.82
N LEU A 253 -7.17 12.55 9.64
CA LEU A 253 -6.91 11.83 8.38
C LEU A 253 -5.43 11.80 7.98
N SER A 254 -4.59 12.69 8.50
CA SER A 254 -3.15 12.68 8.20
C SER A 254 -2.46 11.42 8.72
N ASP A 255 -2.99 10.79 9.78
CA ASP A 255 -2.46 9.53 10.30
C ASP A 255 -2.64 8.38 9.30
N LEU A 256 -3.70 8.39 8.47
CA LEU A 256 -3.88 7.40 7.40
C LEU A 256 -2.76 7.50 6.35
N ALA A 257 -2.25 8.71 6.07
CA ALA A 257 -1.13 8.89 5.16
C ALA A 257 0.13 8.24 5.73
N LYS A 258 0.39 8.41 7.02
CA LYS A 258 1.50 7.76 7.73
C LYS A 258 1.37 6.24 7.66
N THR A 259 0.19 5.70 7.95
CA THR A 259 -0.09 4.26 7.83
C THR A 259 0.16 3.75 6.41
N GLY A 260 -0.25 4.50 5.39
CA GLY A 260 0.09 4.21 3.99
C GLY A 260 1.60 4.18 3.73
N THR A 261 2.38 5.14 4.26
CA THR A 261 3.85 5.12 4.13
C THR A 261 4.50 3.94 4.85
N ASP A 262 3.93 3.51 5.97
CA ASP A 262 4.40 2.36 6.74
C ASP A 262 4.19 1.06 5.96
N PHE A 263 3.04 0.88 5.31
CA PHE A 263 2.79 -0.23 4.40
C PHE A 263 3.78 -0.24 3.23
N ARG A 264 3.98 0.89 2.56
CA ARG A 264 4.93 0.98 1.45
C ARG A 264 6.36 0.60 1.88
N SER A 265 6.77 1.07 3.05
CA SER A 265 8.07 0.72 3.65
C SER A 265 8.17 -0.77 3.99
N MET A 266 7.06 -1.38 4.42
CA MET A 266 7.00 -2.81 4.72
C MET A 266 7.10 -3.67 3.46
N ALA A 267 6.40 -3.31 2.37
CA ALA A 267 6.53 -3.96 1.07
C ALA A 267 7.96 -3.84 0.52
N ALA A 268 8.54 -2.62 0.56
CA ALA A 268 9.90 -2.37 0.11
C ALA A 268 10.94 -3.23 0.86
N ARG A 269 10.82 -3.39 2.19
CA ARG A 269 11.69 -4.29 2.96
C ARG A 269 11.54 -5.75 2.54
N GLY A 270 10.32 -6.20 2.23
CA GLY A 270 10.09 -7.55 1.72
C GLY A 270 10.76 -7.80 0.37
N LEU A 271 10.66 -6.84 -0.55
CA LEU A 271 11.30 -6.87 -1.87
C LEU A 271 12.83 -6.83 -1.76
N GLU A 272 13.37 -6.01 -0.87
CA GLU A 272 14.80 -5.93 -0.60
C GLU A 272 15.36 -7.26 -0.07
N ALA A 273 14.64 -7.89 0.85
CA ALA A 273 15.02 -9.19 1.40
C ALA A 273 14.96 -10.31 0.34
N LEU A 274 14.03 -10.23 -0.61
CA LEU A 274 14.01 -11.11 -1.78
C LEU A 274 15.21 -10.87 -2.70
N ALA A 275 15.52 -9.61 -3.01
CA ALA A 275 16.68 -9.26 -3.84
C ALA A 275 17.99 -9.79 -3.23
N GLU A 276 18.19 -9.58 -1.92
CA GLU A 276 19.32 -10.14 -1.18
C GLU A 276 19.37 -11.67 -1.25
N GLY A 277 18.23 -12.33 -1.05
CA GLY A 277 18.15 -13.79 -1.10
C GLY A 277 18.29 -14.38 -2.52
N LEU A 278 18.16 -13.57 -3.57
CA LEU A 278 18.43 -13.97 -4.95
C LEU A 278 19.92 -13.89 -5.31
N LEU A 279 20.74 -13.09 -4.62
CA LEU A 279 22.18 -12.98 -4.91
C LEU A 279 22.93 -14.32 -4.85
N PRO A 280 22.70 -15.22 -3.86
CA PRO A 280 23.32 -16.53 -3.85
C PRO A 280 23.03 -17.38 -5.10
N ARG A 281 21.87 -17.18 -5.76
CA ARG A 281 21.53 -17.86 -7.01
C ARG A 281 22.39 -17.40 -8.19
N MET A 282 22.98 -16.21 -8.10
CA MET A 282 23.87 -15.64 -9.10
C MET A 282 25.35 -15.93 -8.82
N ARG A 283 25.67 -16.63 -7.73
CA ARG A 283 27.05 -16.87 -7.30
C ARG A 283 27.88 -17.57 -8.38
N THR A 284 27.37 -18.64 -8.99
CA THR A 284 28.10 -19.36 -10.05
C THR A 284 28.47 -18.45 -11.22
N LEU A 285 27.55 -17.57 -11.64
CA LEU A 285 27.83 -16.60 -12.70
C LEU A 285 28.85 -15.54 -12.26
N LEU A 286 28.76 -15.07 -11.02
CA LEU A 286 29.76 -14.13 -10.47
C LEU A 286 31.14 -14.78 -10.33
N ASP A 287 31.21 -16.08 -10.04
CA ASP A 287 32.46 -16.84 -9.99
C ASP A 287 33.08 -16.98 -11.39
N GLU A 288 32.26 -17.11 -12.46
CA GLU A 288 32.75 -17.05 -13.85
C GLU A 288 33.38 -15.68 -14.17
N VAL A 289 32.72 -14.58 -13.77
CA VAL A 289 33.28 -13.23 -13.91
C VAL A 289 34.61 -13.14 -13.15
N ALA A 290 34.67 -13.67 -11.93
CA ALA A 290 35.88 -13.68 -11.12
C ALA A 290 37.02 -14.46 -11.79
N ALA A 291 36.74 -15.58 -12.46
CA ALA A 291 37.73 -16.41 -13.15
C ALA A 291 38.19 -15.85 -14.51
N MET A 292 37.39 -14.98 -15.14
CA MET A 292 37.67 -14.44 -16.47
C MET A 292 38.98 -13.63 -16.53
N SER A 293 39.81 -13.87 -17.55
CA SER A 293 41.01 -13.06 -17.85
C SER A 293 40.70 -12.07 -18.97
N TYR A 294 41.03 -10.79 -18.79
CA TYR A 294 40.95 -9.76 -19.83
C TYR A 294 42.32 -9.43 -20.45
N SER A 295 43.32 -10.28 -20.24
CA SER A 295 44.56 -10.28 -21.01
C SER A 295 44.40 -11.26 -22.18
N LEU A 296 43.70 -10.82 -23.22
CA LEU A 296 43.22 -11.69 -24.31
C LEU A 296 44.20 -11.75 -25.50
N THR A 297 44.31 -12.91 -26.14
CA THR A 297 44.84 -13.02 -27.51
C THR A 297 43.73 -12.83 -28.54
N GLU A 298 44.07 -12.63 -29.82
CA GLU A 298 43.07 -12.55 -30.90
C GLU A 298 42.21 -13.82 -31.02
N ALA A 299 42.81 -14.98 -30.75
CA ALA A 299 42.11 -16.26 -30.73
C ALA A 299 41.11 -16.33 -29.57
N ASP A 300 41.50 -15.89 -28.38
CA ASP A 300 40.62 -15.84 -27.21
C ASP A 300 39.46 -14.86 -27.42
N TYR A 301 39.76 -13.68 -27.96
CA TYR A 301 38.76 -12.66 -28.28
C TYR A 301 37.70 -13.22 -29.24
N SER A 302 38.13 -13.84 -30.34
CA SER A 302 37.23 -14.44 -31.33
C SER A 302 36.38 -15.58 -30.75
N ALA A 303 36.93 -16.39 -29.84
CA ALA A 303 36.18 -17.46 -29.18
C ALA A 303 35.08 -16.91 -28.25
N LEU A 304 35.39 -15.87 -27.47
CA LEU A 304 34.43 -15.22 -26.57
C LEU A 304 33.27 -14.55 -27.32
N GLU A 305 33.53 -14.00 -28.50
CA GLU A 305 32.49 -13.42 -29.35
C GLU A 305 31.42 -14.44 -29.77
N ALA A 306 31.81 -15.71 -29.96
CA ALA A 306 30.92 -16.79 -30.38
C ALA A 306 30.11 -17.37 -29.21
N GLU A 307 30.66 -17.40 -28.00
CA GLU A 307 30.05 -18.04 -26.83
C GLU A 307 29.11 -17.13 -26.02
N GLY A 308 29.09 -15.81 -26.31
CA GLY A 308 28.23 -14.83 -25.65
C GLY A 308 28.66 -14.43 -24.22
N GLY A 309 29.71 -15.06 -23.69
CA GLY A 309 30.37 -14.70 -22.43
C GLY A 309 29.47 -14.76 -21.19
N TRP A 310 30.02 -14.28 -20.07
CA TRP A 310 29.30 -14.21 -18.80
C TRP A 310 28.13 -13.21 -18.85
N ALA A 311 28.26 -12.13 -19.63
CA ALA A 311 27.23 -11.09 -19.75
C ALA A 311 25.95 -11.64 -20.39
N GLY A 312 26.07 -12.42 -21.47
CA GLY A 312 24.93 -13.09 -22.10
C GLY A 312 24.27 -14.10 -21.16
N ARG A 313 25.06 -14.88 -20.42
CA ARG A 313 24.54 -15.83 -19.42
C ARG A 313 23.83 -15.12 -18.25
N LEU A 314 24.32 -13.96 -17.82
CA LEU A 314 23.66 -13.15 -16.80
C LEU A 314 22.32 -12.59 -17.29
N VAL A 315 22.27 -12.06 -18.52
CA VAL A 315 21.01 -11.62 -19.14
C VAL A 315 20.03 -12.78 -19.24
N LEU A 316 20.47 -13.97 -19.67
CA LEU A 316 19.62 -15.15 -19.77
C LEU A 316 19.09 -15.58 -18.39
N ALA A 317 19.92 -15.58 -17.37
CA ALA A 317 19.51 -15.95 -16.01
C ALA A 317 18.50 -14.96 -15.42
N LEU A 318 18.71 -13.65 -15.61
CA LEU A 318 17.78 -12.61 -15.18
C LEU A 318 16.49 -12.60 -15.99
N SER A 319 16.54 -12.94 -17.28
CA SER A 319 15.35 -13.14 -18.11
C SER A 319 14.52 -14.32 -17.61
N GLY A 320 15.19 -15.43 -17.25
CA GLY A 320 14.55 -16.57 -16.60
C GLY A 320 13.88 -16.19 -15.29
N LEU A 321 14.58 -15.48 -14.41
CA LEU A 321 14.00 -14.95 -13.17
C LEU A 321 12.79 -14.04 -13.42
N ALA A 322 12.89 -13.14 -14.41
CA ALA A 322 11.79 -12.26 -14.77
C ALA A 322 10.56 -13.04 -15.25
N SER A 323 10.76 -14.10 -16.04
CA SER A 323 9.66 -14.96 -16.49
C SER A 323 8.92 -15.66 -15.35
N LEU A 324 9.60 -15.88 -14.22
CA LEU A 324 9.02 -16.51 -13.02
C LEU A 324 8.30 -15.50 -12.12
N LEU A 325 8.93 -14.37 -11.83
CA LEU A 325 8.47 -13.45 -10.79
C LEU A 325 7.58 -12.32 -11.31
N ARG A 326 7.84 -11.83 -12.54
CA ARG A 326 7.09 -10.71 -13.12
C ARG A 326 5.58 -10.99 -13.24
N PRO A 327 5.11 -12.20 -13.59
CA PRO A 327 3.68 -12.50 -13.62
C PRO A 327 3.01 -12.55 -12.24
N LEU A 328 3.78 -12.62 -11.15
CA LEU A 328 3.27 -12.74 -9.78
C LEU A 328 3.29 -11.40 -9.03
N LEU A 329 3.92 -10.37 -9.60
CA LEU A 329 4.11 -9.07 -8.97
C LEU A 329 3.32 -7.98 -9.70
N THR A 330 2.88 -6.97 -8.97
CA THR A 330 2.47 -5.71 -9.61
C THR A 330 3.64 -5.09 -10.36
N THR A 331 3.35 -4.27 -11.38
CA THR A 331 4.39 -3.56 -12.12
C THR A 331 5.28 -2.75 -11.18
N SER A 332 4.70 -2.03 -10.22
CA SER A 332 5.45 -1.27 -9.20
C SER A 332 6.44 -2.15 -8.43
N ASN A 333 5.97 -3.29 -7.91
CA ASN A 333 6.79 -4.17 -7.09
C ASN A 333 7.88 -4.87 -7.91
N TRP A 334 7.60 -5.25 -9.17
CA TRP A 334 8.63 -5.77 -10.07
C TRP A 334 9.77 -4.76 -10.27
N GLU A 335 9.43 -3.50 -10.54
CA GLU A 335 10.43 -2.45 -10.76
C GLU A 335 11.30 -2.19 -9.53
N VAL A 336 10.72 -2.26 -8.33
CA VAL A 336 11.46 -2.14 -7.06
C VAL A 336 12.37 -3.34 -6.83
N LEU A 337 11.87 -4.57 -7.00
CA LEU A 337 12.65 -5.80 -6.85
C LEU A 337 13.82 -5.85 -7.82
N PHE A 338 13.53 -5.67 -9.11
CA PHE A 338 14.51 -5.79 -10.18
C PHE A 338 15.57 -4.68 -10.07
N GLY A 339 15.16 -3.46 -9.74
CA GLY A 339 16.08 -2.36 -9.47
C GLY A 339 17.04 -2.65 -8.32
N SER A 340 16.53 -3.13 -7.17
CA SER A 340 17.36 -3.49 -6.02
C SER A 340 18.35 -4.62 -6.35
N LEU A 341 17.89 -5.66 -7.06
CA LEU A 341 18.75 -6.74 -7.51
C LEU A 341 19.86 -6.23 -8.45
N LEU A 342 19.51 -5.33 -9.38
CA LEU A 342 20.46 -4.77 -10.33
C LEU A 342 21.52 -3.89 -9.66
N ASP A 343 21.15 -3.08 -8.66
CA ASP A 343 22.14 -2.30 -7.89
C ASP A 343 23.17 -3.20 -7.21
N LYS A 344 22.70 -4.28 -6.58
CA LYS A 344 23.58 -5.24 -5.90
C LYS A 344 24.49 -5.97 -6.88
N LEU A 345 23.95 -6.39 -8.02
CA LEU A 345 24.73 -7.06 -9.06
C LEU A 345 25.76 -6.11 -9.69
N SER A 346 25.36 -4.87 -9.99
CA SER A 346 26.26 -3.84 -10.54
C SER A 346 27.45 -3.58 -9.60
N ALA A 347 27.19 -3.38 -8.31
CA ALA A 347 28.25 -3.19 -7.32
C ALA A 347 29.20 -4.40 -7.20
N ARG A 348 28.67 -5.63 -7.29
CA ARG A 348 29.48 -6.87 -7.28
C ARG A 348 30.35 -6.97 -8.53
N LEU A 349 29.78 -6.70 -9.70
CA LEU A 349 30.50 -6.71 -10.98
C LEU A 349 31.60 -5.66 -11.00
N GLU A 350 31.32 -4.44 -10.56
CA GLU A 350 32.32 -3.37 -10.43
C GLU A 350 33.50 -3.81 -9.56
N GLY A 351 33.22 -4.38 -8.38
CA GLY A 351 34.26 -4.87 -7.48
C GLY A 351 35.09 -6.04 -8.03
N LEU A 352 34.49 -6.91 -8.85
CA LEU A 352 35.20 -8.03 -9.49
C LEU A 352 36.07 -7.54 -10.66
N LEU A 353 35.51 -6.69 -11.52
CA LEU A 353 36.20 -6.16 -12.70
C LEU A 353 37.32 -5.20 -12.31
N GLY A 354 37.13 -4.38 -11.27
CA GLY A 354 38.14 -3.44 -10.79
C GLY A 354 39.41 -4.08 -10.23
N ARG A 355 39.44 -5.40 -10.06
CA ARG A 355 40.62 -6.16 -9.59
C ARG A 355 41.40 -6.82 -10.73
N LYS A 356 40.95 -6.68 -11.97
CA LYS A 356 41.52 -7.38 -13.13
C LYS A 356 42.50 -6.48 -13.90
N SER A 357 43.42 -7.12 -14.60
CA SER A 357 44.25 -6.49 -15.63
C SER A 357 43.59 -6.61 -17.00
N PHE A 358 43.73 -5.58 -17.81
CA PHE A 358 43.14 -5.50 -19.15
C PHE A 358 44.24 -5.17 -20.17
N ASN A 359 44.19 -5.82 -21.33
CA ASN A 359 44.84 -5.31 -22.55
C ASN A 359 43.77 -4.71 -23.49
N GLN A 360 44.18 -4.17 -24.64
CA GLN A 360 43.25 -3.48 -25.57
C GLN A 360 42.08 -4.36 -26.01
N LEU A 361 42.33 -5.63 -26.34
CA LEU A 361 41.29 -6.60 -26.69
C LEU A 361 40.36 -6.87 -25.49
N GLY A 362 40.90 -6.93 -24.28
CA GLY A 362 40.11 -7.03 -23.05
C GLY A 362 39.22 -5.81 -22.79
N GLY A 363 39.70 -4.59 -23.08
CA GLY A 363 38.90 -3.37 -23.00
C GLY A 363 37.72 -3.39 -23.98
N LEU A 364 37.97 -3.76 -25.24
CA LEU A 364 36.93 -3.93 -26.26
C LEU A 364 35.91 -5.02 -25.87
N GLN A 365 36.38 -6.13 -25.30
CA GLN A 365 35.51 -7.21 -24.82
C GLN A 365 34.58 -6.71 -23.70
N LEU A 366 35.11 -5.94 -22.73
CA LEU A 366 34.30 -5.38 -21.65
C LEU A 366 33.27 -4.37 -22.18
N ASP A 367 33.63 -3.49 -23.12
CA ASP A 367 32.68 -2.55 -23.73
C ASP A 367 31.51 -3.30 -24.39
N ARG A 368 31.81 -4.37 -25.14
CA ARG A 368 30.79 -5.22 -25.76
C ARG A 368 29.88 -5.87 -24.71
N GLU A 369 30.46 -6.42 -23.64
CA GLU A 369 29.71 -7.04 -22.54
C GLU A 369 28.81 -6.04 -21.82
N VAL A 370 29.30 -4.83 -21.53
CA VAL A 370 28.51 -3.77 -20.89
C VAL A 370 27.35 -3.32 -21.79
N ARG A 371 27.57 -3.17 -23.10
CA ARG A 371 26.49 -2.87 -24.06
C ARG A 371 25.43 -3.97 -24.09
N LEU A 372 25.86 -5.25 -24.06
CA LEU A 372 24.96 -6.39 -24.00
C LEU A 372 24.12 -6.38 -22.73
N LEU A 373 24.72 -6.06 -21.57
CA LEU A 373 23.99 -5.91 -20.31
C LEU A 373 22.98 -4.77 -20.38
N ILE A 374 23.36 -3.59 -20.87
CA ILE A 374 22.46 -2.44 -20.98
C ILE A 374 21.26 -2.77 -21.86
N SER A 375 21.49 -3.40 -23.01
CA SER A 375 20.41 -3.79 -23.92
C SER A 375 19.53 -4.87 -23.30
N GLY A 376 20.12 -5.99 -22.90
CA GLY A 376 19.37 -7.17 -22.45
C GLY A 376 18.64 -6.97 -21.13
N LEU A 377 19.22 -6.21 -20.19
CA LEU A 377 18.54 -5.89 -18.94
C LEU A 377 17.50 -4.79 -19.12
N GLY A 378 17.68 -3.89 -20.11
CA GLY A 378 16.70 -2.88 -20.47
C GLY A 378 15.37 -3.48 -20.91
N ASP A 379 15.37 -4.63 -21.57
CA ASP A 379 14.14 -5.32 -22.01
C ASP A 379 13.32 -5.92 -20.85
N LEU A 380 13.92 -6.06 -19.67
CA LEU A 380 13.30 -6.69 -18.49
C LEU A 380 12.58 -5.70 -17.56
N THR A 381 12.75 -4.40 -17.77
CA THR A 381 12.24 -3.33 -16.90
C THR A 381 11.64 -2.18 -17.71
N GLY A 382 10.64 -1.51 -17.16
CA GLY A 382 10.14 -0.25 -17.72
C GLY A 382 11.00 0.98 -17.37
N ARG A 383 12.06 0.82 -16.57
CA ARG A 383 12.95 1.89 -16.09
C ARG A 383 14.30 1.83 -16.81
N THR A 384 14.99 2.98 -16.86
CA THR A 384 16.35 3.02 -17.39
C THR A 384 17.31 2.22 -16.52
N VAL A 385 18.15 1.39 -17.17
CA VAL A 385 19.23 0.64 -16.53
C VAL A 385 20.58 1.35 -16.61
N ARG A 386 20.70 2.39 -17.43
CA ARG A 386 21.98 3.06 -17.73
C ARG A 386 22.64 3.63 -16.47
N ASP A 387 21.87 4.31 -15.63
CA ASP A 387 22.42 4.93 -14.41
C ASP A 387 22.96 3.89 -13.44
N ARG A 388 22.32 2.72 -13.36
CA ARG A 388 22.73 1.60 -12.49
C ARG A 388 24.00 0.93 -12.99
N LEU A 389 24.25 0.95 -14.31
CA LEU A 389 25.44 0.38 -14.96
C LEU A 389 26.47 1.45 -15.36
N ALA A 390 26.30 2.69 -14.89
CA ALA A 390 27.14 3.82 -15.29
C ALA A 390 28.61 3.59 -14.96
N ARG A 391 28.91 3.02 -13.78
CA ARG A 391 30.27 2.69 -13.35
C ARG A 391 30.95 1.71 -14.29
N LEU A 392 30.24 0.65 -14.70
CA LEU A 392 30.77 -0.33 -15.66
C LEU A 392 30.98 0.30 -17.04
N SER A 393 30.09 1.19 -17.46
CA SER A 393 30.21 1.93 -18.72
C SER A 393 31.42 2.86 -18.69
N GLN A 394 31.64 3.58 -17.60
CA GLN A 394 32.81 4.43 -17.40
C GLN A 394 34.11 3.61 -17.44
N MET A 395 34.15 2.44 -16.77
CA MET A 395 35.30 1.54 -16.84
C MET A 395 35.60 1.10 -18.28
N ALA A 396 34.57 0.71 -19.05
CA ALA A 396 34.72 0.32 -20.44
C ALA A 396 35.26 1.46 -21.33
N VAL A 397 34.75 2.69 -21.15
CA VAL A 397 35.24 3.87 -21.87
C VAL A 397 36.70 4.13 -21.57
N LEU A 398 37.09 4.14 -20.29
CA LEU A 398 38.48 4.39 -19.89
C LEU A 398 39.45 3.35 -20.43
N LEU A 399 39.04 2.08 -20.45
CA LEU A 399 39.84 0.97 -20.99
C LEU A 399 39.90 0.95 -22.52
N GLY A 400 39.01 1.69 -23.18
CA GLY A 400 38.98 1.85 -24.64
C GLY A 400 39.86 2.97 -25.17
N LEU A 401 40.41 3.83 -24.30
CA LEU A 401 41.32 4.91 -24.70
C LEU A 401 42.66 4.34 -25.17
N GLU A 402 43.22 4.90 -26.24
CA GLU A 402 44.48 4.44 -26.83
C GLU A 402 45.70 4.97 -26.07
N SER A 403 45.54 6.11 -25.39
CA SER A 403 46.62 6.74 -24.62
C SER A 403 46.13 7.40 -23.33
N VAL A 404 47.05 7.64 -22.41
CA VAL A 404 46.80 8.38 -21.17
C VAL A 404 46.53 9.87 -21.46
N GLU A 405 46.92 10.38 -22.62
CA GLU A 405 46.70 11.77 -23.02
C GLU A 405 45.22 12.00 -23.36
N GLU A 406 44.54 11.03 -24.00
CA GLU A 406 43.09 11.07 -24.25
C GLU A 406 42.27 11.07 -22.95
N LEU A 407 42.82 10.54 -21.86
CA LEU A 407 42.19 10.56 -20.54
C LEU A 407 42.11 11.98 -19.97
N LEU A 408 43.13 12.82 -20.23
CA LEU A 408 43.15 14.21 -19.79
C LEU A 408 42.12 15.04 -20.56
N ASP A 409 42.02 14.83 -21.87
CA ASP A 409 41.02 15.48 -22.72
C ASP A 409 39.57 15.09 -22.33
N TYR A 410 39.36 13.86 -21.86
CA TYR A 410 38.05 13.39 -21.38
C TYR A 410 37.70 13.85 -19.95
N TRP A 411 38.70 14.21 -19.14
CA TRP A 411 38.51 14.64 -17.75
C TRP A 411 38.35 16.17 -17.62
N ASP A 412 38.97 16.92 -18.54
CA ASP A 412 38.90 18.39 -18.58
C ASP A 412 37.68 18.93 -19.36
N GLY A 413 36.87 18.04 -19.98
CA GLY A 413 35.60 18.35 -20.66
C GLY A 413 34.39 17.80 -19.92
#